data_AF-A0A3N6MIV6-F1
#
_entry.id   AF-A0A3N6MIV6-F1
#
_cell.length_a   1.000
_cell.length_b   1.000
_cell.length_c   1.000
_cell.angle_alpha   90.00
_cell.angle_beta   90.00
_cell.angle_gamma   90.00
#
_symmetry.space_group_name_H-M   'P 1'
#
loop_
_entity.id
_entity.type
_entity.pdbx_description
1 polymer ?
#
loop_
_entity_poly.entity_id
_entity_poly.type
_entity_poly.pdbx_seq_one_letter_code
_entity_poly.pdbx_strand_id
1 'polypeptide(L)'
;MLEREQLIEIVVAVSSIVLMLGAMIYIGQTYGSDGVLQPEGAELLVAVIVGFIFLLTAVGIGLAVTLNDPEDGLEDDDADAQNAA
;
A
#
# COMPACT_ATOMS: atom_id res chain seq x y z
N MET A 1 21.09 9.80 -0.56
CA MET A 1 21.32 8.39 -0.98
C MET A 1 20.08 7.67 -0.51
N LEU A 2 19.37 6.96 -1.39
CA LEU A 2 18.14 6.26 -0.98
C LEU A 2 18.53 4.95 -0.32
N GLU A 3 18.00 4.73 0.88
CA GLU A 3 18.14 3.48 1.63
C GLU A 3 17.31 2.37 0.95
N ARG A 4 17.69 1.11 1.17
CA ARG A 4 17.06 -0.03 0.46
C ARG A 4 15.60 -0.17 0.87
N GLU A 5 15.32 0.11 2.13
CA GLU A 5 14.02 0.13 2.78
C GLU A 5 13.14 1.19 2.12
N GLN A 6 13.65 2.41 1.99
CA GLN A 6 12.95 3.52 1.33
C GLN A 6 12.68 3.24 -0.16
N LEU A 7 13.61 2.58 -0.87
CA LEU A 7 13.39 2.15 -2.24
C LEU A 7 12.26 1.12 -2.36
N ILE A 8 12.19 0.15 -1.44
CA ILE A 8 11.14 -0.87 -1.42
C ILE A 8 9.78 -0.21 -1.20
N GLU A 9 9.65 0.67 -0.22
CA GLU A 9 8.41 1.39 0.06
C GLU A 9 7.92 2.19 -1.15
N ILE A 10 8.82 2.95 -1.79
CA ILE A 10 8.48 3.72 -2.99
C ILE A 10 7.97 2.80 -4.10
N VAL A 11 8.68 1.70 -4.39
CA VAL A 11 8.31 0.77 -5.45
C VAL A 11 6.96 0.12 -5.15
N VAL A 12 6.72 -0.27 -3.90
CA VAL A 12 5.47 -0.90 -3.47
C VAL A 12 4.30 0.08 -3.54
N ALA A 13 4.49 1.33 -3.11
CA ALA A 13 3.47 2.37 -3.20
C ALA A 13 3.13 2.70 -4.66
N VAL A 14 4.15 2.95 -5.49
CA VAL A 14 3.96 3.29 -6.91
C VAL A 14 3.30 2.14 -7.66
N SER A 15 3.75 0.90 -7.46
CA SER A 15 3.16 -0.26 -8.12
C SER A 15 1.71 -0.50 -7.72
N SER A 16 1.37 -0.32 -6.44
CA SER A 16 -0.01 -0.44 -5.95
C SER A 16 -0.94 0.58 -6.62
N ILE A 17 -0.49 1.83 -6.74
CA ILE A 17 -1.26 2.89 -7.41
C ILE A 17 -1.42 2.58 -8.91
N VAL A 18 -0.33 2.21 -9.58
CA VAL A 18 -0.36 1.87 -11.02
C VAL A 18 -1.30 0.70 -11.29
N LEU A 19 -1.32 -0.31 -10.41
CA LEU A 19 -2.24 -1.44 -10.51
C LEU A 19 -3.69 -0.98 -10.42
N MET A 20 -4.03 -0.14 -9.44
CA MET A 20 -5.41 0.37 -9.28
C MET A 20 -5.84 1.25 -10.45
N LEU A 21 -4.97 2.16 -10.90
CA LEU A 21 -5.22 2.99 -12.08
C LEU A 21 -5.42 2.13 -13.33
N GLY A 22 -4.56 1.12 -13.54
CA GLY A 22 -4.65 0.19 -14.64
C GLY A 22 -5.98 -0.57 -14.65
N ALA A 23 -6.42 -1.06 -13.49
CA ALA A 23 -7.72 -1.72 -13.34
C ALA A 23 -8.88 -0.77 -13.69
N MET A 24 -8.86 0.46 -13.18
CA MET A 24 -9.89 1.47 -13.49
C MET A 24 -9.94 1.81 -14.98
N ILE A 25 -8.78 2.00 -15.61
CA ILE A 25 -8.67 2.27 -17.05
C ILE A 25 -9.24 1.10 -17.85
N TYR A 26 -8.85 -0.13 -17.51
CA TYR A 26 -9.33 -1.34 -18.18
C TYR A 26 -10.85 -1.50 -18.08
N ILE A 27 -11.41 -1.30 -16.87
CA ILE A 27 -12.86 -1.38 -16.65
C ILE A 27 -13.57 -0.29 -17.44
N GLY A 28 -13.08 0.94 -17.40
CA GLY A 28 -13.65 2.06 -18.15
C GLY A 28 -13.63 1.84 -19.66
N GLN A 29 -12.58 1.24 -20.20
CA GLN A 29 -12.47 0.91 -21.63
C GLN A 29 -13.38 -0.25 -22.05
N THR A 30 -13.58 -1.23 -21.17
CA THR A 30 -14.31 -2.47 -21.50
C THR A 30 -15.81 -2.35 -21.26
N TYR A 31 -16.21 -1.64 -20.19
CA TYR A 31 -17.60 -1.56 -19.73
C TYR A 31 -18.16 -0.13 -19.75
N GLY A 32 -17.41 0.83 -20.30
CA GLY A 32 -17.89 2.20 -20.52
C GLY A 32 -18.68 2.33 -21.82
N SER A 33 -19.78 3.07 -21.79
CA SER A 33 -20.51 3.56 -22.97
C SER A 33 -20.92 5.01 -22.74
N ASP A 34 -20.69 5.88 -23.72
CA ASP A 34 -21.09 7.30 -23.67
C ASP A 34 -20.59 8.05 -22.41
N GLY A 35 -19.41 7.68 -21.90
CA GLY A 35 -18.82 8.29 -20.70
C GLY A 35 -19.42 7.82 -19.38
N VAL A 36 -20.28 6.80 -19.39
CA VAL A 36 -20.90 6.20 -18.22
C VAL A 36 -20.53 4.71 -18.14
N LEU A 37 -20.29 4.19 -16.94
CA LEU A 37 -20.11 2.76 -16.74
C LEU A 37 -21.46 2.04 -16.84
N GLN A 38 -21.49 0.95 -17.60
CA GLN A 38 -22.60 0.01 -17.56
C GLN A 38 -22.67 -0.66 -16.17
N PRO A 39 -23.86 -1.13 -15.73
CA PRO A 39 -24.05 -1.69 -14.39
C PRO A 39 -23.03 -2.78 -14.03
N GLU A 40 -22.69 -3.65 -14.96
CA GLU A 40 -21.73 -4.74 -14.79
C GLU A 40 -20.32 -4.18 -14.52
N GLY A 41 -19.92 -3.12 -15.23
CA GLY A 41 -18.65 -2.44 -15.02
C GLY A 41 -18.57 -1.73 -13.66
N ALA A 42 -19.70 -1.15 -13.21
CA ALA A 42 -19.79 -0.52 -11.91
C ALA A 42 -19.68 -1.53 -10.75
N GLU A 43 -20.37 -2.67 -10.85
CA GLU A 43 -20.25 -3.77 -9.88
C GLU A 43 -18.81 -4.32 -9.83
N LEU A 44 -18.19 -4.51 -11.00
CA LEU A 44 -16.82 -4.99 -11.09
C LEU A 44 -15.81 -3.99 -10.52
N LEU A 45 -16.05 -2.68 -10.69
CA LEU A 45 -15.25 -1.63 -10.06
C LEU A 45 -15.33 -1.70 -8.53
N VAL A 46 -16.52 -1.94 -7.96
CA VAL A 46 -16.69 -2.15 -6.52
C VAL A 46 -15.90 -3.36 -6.05
N ALA A 47 -16.00 -4.49 -6.75
CA ALA A 47 -15.23 -5.69 -6.43
C ALA A 47 -13.71 -5.44 -6.46
N VAL A 48 -13.23 -4.66 -7.44
CA VAL A 48 -11.82 -4.25 -7.54
C VAL A 48 -11.40 -3.36 -6.37
N ILE A 49 -12.22 -2.40 -5.96
CA ILE A 49 -11.93 -1.56 -4.79
C ILE A 49 -11.80 -2.42 -3.52
N VAL A 50 -12.76 -3.33 -3.31
CA VAL A 50 -12.72 -4.27 -2.18
C VAL A 50 -11.45 -5.13 -2.23
N GLY A 51 -11.13 -5.69 -3.39
CA GLY A 51 -9.89 -6.46 -3.61
C GLY A 51 -8.64 -5.63 -3.36
N PHE A 52 -8.64 -4.36 -3.75
CA PHE A 52 -7.51 -3.44 -3.54
C PHE A 52 -7.29 -3.13 -2.06
N ILE A 53 -8.35 -3.00 -1.27
CA ILE A 53 -8.25 -2.86 0.20
C ILE A 53 -7.58 -4.09 0.81
N PHE A 54 -7.98 -5.30 0.40
CA PHE A 54 -7.35 -6.53 0.85
C PHE A 54 -5.87 -6.61 0.40
N LEU A 55 -5.58 -6.20 -0.82
CA LEU A 55 -4.22 -6.12 -1.35
C LEU A 55 -3.37 -5.16 -0.51
N LEU A 56 -3.84 -3.95 -0.21
CA LEU A 56 -3.10 -2.99 0.62
C LEU A 56 -2.89 -3.50 2.04
N THR A 57 -3.86 -4.23 2.58
CA THR A 57 -3.72 -4.87 3.90
C THR A 57 -2.62 -5.93 3.86
N ALA A 58 -2.63 -6.80 2.85
CA ALA A 58 -1.61 -7.83 2.67
C ALA A 58 -0.21 -7.23 2.43
N VAL A 59 -0.14 -6.15 1.65
CA VAL A 59 1.10 -5.39 1.41
C VAL A 59 1.62 -4.77 2.70
N GLY A 60 0.75 -4.12 3.49
CA GLY A 60 1.13 -3.54 4.77
C GLY A 60 1.67 -4.58 5.75
N ILE A 61 1.01 -5.74 5.86
CA ILE A 61 1.50 -6.87 6.65
C ILE A 61 2.85 -7.36 6.12
N GLY A 62 2.98 -7.50 4.79
CA GLY A 62 4.22 -7.91 4.15
C GLY A 62 5.38 -6.99 4.50
N LEU A 63 5.20 -5.67 4.32
CA LEU A 63 6.19 -4.65 4.67
C LEU A 63 6.56 -4.71 6.15
N ALA A 64 5.56 -4.82 7.03
CA ALA A 64 5.78 -4.93 8.47
C ALA A 64 6.57 -6.18 8.87
N VAL A 65 6.48 -7.28 8.12
CA VAL A 65 7.30 -8.48 8.40
C VAL A 65 8.69 -8.38 7.77
N THR A 66 8.81 -7.72 6.63
CA THR A 66 10.07 -7.68 5.86
C THR A 66 11.02 -6.56 6.24
N LEU A 67 10.48 -5.43 6.73
CA LEU A 67 11.24 -4.21 7.02
C LEU A 67 11.28 -3.85 8.51
N ASN A 68 10.60 -4.60 9.38
CA ASN A 68 10.63 -4.32 10.81
C ASN A 68 11.91 -4.89 11.44
N ASP A 69 12.87 -4.03 11.73
CA ASP A 69 14.07 -4.40 12.49
C ASP A 69 13.75 -4.47 13.99
N PRO A 70 14.04 -5.60 14.67
CA PRO A 70 13.74 -5.75 16.11
C PRO A 70 14.59 -4.85 17.01
N GLU A 71 15.70 -4.30 16.51
CA GLU A 71 16.58 -3.38 17.25
C GLU A 71 16.08 -1.91 17.20
N ASP A 72 15.28 -1.54 16.20
CA ASP A 72 14.80 -0.15 15.97
C ASP A 72 13.67 0.27 16.93
N GLY A 73 13.17 -0.65 17.75
CA GLY A 73 12.12 -0.43 18.75
C GLY A 73 12.57 -0.51 20.20
N LEU A 74 13.87 -0.68 20.46
CA LEU A 74 14.47 -0.87 21.78
C LEU A 74 15.58 0.16 22.09
N GLU A 75 15.53 1.35 21.51
CA GLU A 75 16.33 2.46 22.02
C GLU A 75 15.77 2.85 23.40
N ASP A 76 16.38 2.29 24.45
CA ASP A 76 16.15 2.61 25.86
C ASP A 76 16.30 4.12 26.09
N ASP A 77 15.17 4.83 26.03
CA ASP A 77 15.01 6.23 26.51
C ASP A 77 15.23 6.34 28.05
N ASP A 78 15.56 5.22 28.71
CA ASP A 78 15.78 5.11 30.16
C ASP A 78 17.25 5.28 30.61
N ALA A 79 18.21 5.41 29.68
CA ALA A 79 19.63 5.58 30.04
C ALA A 79 20.01 7.01 30.50
N ASP A 80 19.26 8.04 30.08
CA ASP A 80 19.59 9.44 30.38
C ASP A 80 19.04 9.95 31.72
N ALA A 81 18.11 9.23 32.36
CA ALA A 81 17.51 9.63 33.63
C ALA A 81 18.31 9.21 34.89
N GLN A 82 19.36 8.38 34.76
CA GLN A 82 20.06 7.78 35.92
C GLN A 82 21.33 8.51 36.39
N ASN A 83 21.77 9.59 35.73
CA ASN A 83 22.97 10.35 36.13
C ASN A 83 22.69 11.60 36.99
N ALA A 84 21.47 11.79 37.48
CA ALA A 84 21.09 12.93 38.33
C ALA A 84 20.87 12.57 39.82
N ALA A 85 21.62 11.60 40.34
CA ALA A 85 21.65 11.23 41.77
C ALA A 85 22.78 11.93 42.53
#